data_AF-A0AA40EIG0-F1
#
_entry.id   AF-A0AA40EIG0-F1
#
_cell.length_a   1.000
_cell.length_b   1.000
_cell.length_c   1.000
_cell.angle_alpha   90.00
_cell.angle_beta   90.00
_cell.angle_gamma   90.00
#
_symmetry.space_group_name_H-M   'P 1'
#
loop_
_entity.id
_entity.type
_entity.pdbx_description
1 polymer ?
#
loop_
_entity_poly.entity_id
_entity_poly.type
_entity_poly.pdbx_seq_one_letter_code
_entity_poly.pdbx_strand_id
1 'polypeptide(L)' 'MNNLAFTWKGQGRRVDALALMNDCAQARRRVLGEEHPYTLTSLAAVAEWS' A
#
# COMPACT_ATOMS: atom_id res chain seq x y z
N MET A 1 2.97 5.48 -5.79
CA MET A 1 3.14 4.90 -4.45
C MET A 1 3.14 3.37 -4.49
N ASN A 2 2.06 2.72 -4.95
CA ASN A 2 1.95 1.25 -5.05
C ASN A 2 3.20 0.54 -5.64
N ASN A 3 3.55 0.84 -6.90
CA ASN A 3 4.63 0.12 -7.59
C ASN A 3 5.99 0.31 -6.90
N LEU A 4 6.27 1.53 -6.42
CA LEU A 4 7.50 1.83 -5.69
C LEU A 4 7.56 1.08 -4.35
N ALA A 5 6.45 0.94 -3.65
CA ALA A 5 6.38 0.16 -2.42
C ALA A 5 6.68 -1.32 -2.67
N PHE A 6 6.13 -1.91 -3.74
CA PHE A 6 6.48 -3.28 -4.15
C PHE A 6 7.96 -3.42 -4.52
N THR A 7 8.52 -2.45 -5.25
CA THR A 7 9.96 -2.44 -5.57
C THR A 7 10.82 -2.40 -4.30
N TRP A 8 10.49 -1.54 -3.34
CA TRP A 8 11.21 -1.47 -2.05
C TRP A 8 11.07 -2.74 -1.23
N LYS A 9 9.90 -3.38 -1.21
CA LYS A 9 9.71 -4.69 -0.57
C LYS A 9 10.66 -5.73 -1.18
N GLY A 10 10.74 -5.79 -2.51
CA GLY A 10 11.65 -6.69 -3.24
C GLY A 10 13.14 -6.41 -2.98
N GLN A 11 13.50 -5.17 -2.66
CA GLN A 11 14.85 -4.77 -2.26
C GLN A 11 15.16 -5.02 -0.76
N GLY A 12 14.23 -5.61 0.00
CA GLY A 12 14.39 -5.83 1.44
C GLY A 12 14.13 -4.61 2.32
N ARG A 13 13.75 -3.47 1.73
CA ARG A 13 13.39 -2.22 2.45
C ARG A 13 11.96 -2.29 2.98
N ARG A 14 11.71 -3.25 3.89
CA ARG A 14 10.37 -3.61 4.37
C ARG A 14 9.64 -2.45 5.06
N VAL A 15 10.33 -1.72 5.94
CA VAL A 15 9.75 -0.59 6.69
C VAL A 15 9.32 0.54 5.74
N ASP A 16 10.21 0.94 4.83
CA ASP A 16 9.91 2.00 3.84
C ASP A 16 8.77 1.59 2.91
N ALA A 17 8.76 0.32 2.48
CA ALA A 17 7.71 -0.22 1.63
C ALA A 17 6.34 -0.20 2.33
N LEU A 18 6.29 -0.64 3.58
CA LEU A 18 5.07 -0.65 4.38
C LEU A 18 4.55 0.77 4.64
N ALA A 19 5.43 1.72 4.97
CA ALA A 19 5.05 3.12 5.15
C ALA A 19 4.44 3.70 3.86
N LEU A 20 5.11 3.50 2.72
CA LEU A 20 4.63 3.99 1.44
C LEU A 20 3.33 3.32 0.97
N MET A 21 3.14 2.03 1.27
CA MET A 21 1.89 1.34 0.94
C MET A 21 0.73 1.78 1.85
N ASN A 22 0.99 2.08 3.12
CA ASN A 22 0.01 2.68 4.02
C ASN A 22 -0.47 4.03 3.50
N ASP A 23 0.45 4.92 3.10
CA ASP A 23 0.09 6.21 2.51
C ASP A 23 -0.73 6.04 1.23
N CYS A 24 -0.36 5.06 0.39
CA CYS A 24 -1.12 4.70 -0.82
C CYS A 24 -2.54 4.25 -0.49
N ALA A 25 -2.72 3.38 0.50
CA ALA A 25 -4.02 2.87 0.93
C ALA A 25 -4.90 4.00 1.48
N GLN A 26 -4.32 4.88 2.30
CA GLN A 26 -5.02 6.04 2.86
C GLN A 26 -5.44 7.04 1.79
N ALA A 27 -4.56 7.35 0.84
CA ALA A 27 -4.90 8.24 -0.28
C ALA A 27 -6.02 7.66 -1.14
N ARG A 28 -5.95 6.36 -1.47
CA ARG A 28 -7.00 5.66 -2.23
C ARG A 28 -8.32 5.64 -1.49
N ARG A 29 -8.32 5.37 -0.17
CA ARG A 29 -9.53 5.41 0.65
C ARG A 29 -10.21 6.78 0.63
N ARG A 30 -9.43 7.88 0.69
CA ARG A 30 -9.97 9.25 0.67
C ARG A 30 -10.53 9.67 -0.69
N VAL A 31 -9.88 9.26 -1.79
CA VAL A 31 -10.22 9.71 -3.15
C VAL A 31 -11.21 8.79 -3.84
N LEU A 32 -11.05 7.47 -3.68
CA LEU A 32 -11.82 6.45 -4.38
C LEU A 32 -12.89 5.79 -3.50
N GLY A 33 -12.79 5.95 -2.19
CA GLY A 33 -13.65 5.27 -1.21
C GLY A 33 -13.05 3.95 -0.71
N GLU A 34 -13.68 3.41 0.33
CA GLU A 34 -13.21 2.22 1.05
C GLU A 34 -13.41 0.93 0.24
N GLU A 35 -14.53 0.81 -0.48
CA GLU A 35 -14.90 -0.38 -1.26
C GLU A 35 -14.23 -0.44 -2.65
N HIS A 36 -13.51 0.62 -3.04
CA HIS A 36 -12.88 0.65 -4.36
C HIS A 36 -11.82 -0.46 -4.47
N PRO A 37 -11.77 -1.24 -5.58
CA PRO A 37 -10.86 -2.39 -5.72
C PRO A 37 -9.40 -2.06 -5.39
N TYR A 38 -8.89 -0.92 -5.85
CA TYR A 38 -7.52 -0.48 -5.54
C TYR A 38 -7.28 -0.10 -4.09
N THR A 39 -8.29 0.38 -3.36
CA THR A 39 -8.19 0.62 -1.92
C THR A 39 -8.05 -0.72 -1.21
N LEU A 40 -8.94 -1.67 -1.52
CA LEU A 40 -8.92 -3.03 -0.95
C LEU A 40 -7.60 -3.75 -1.23
N THR A 41 -7.09 -3.70 -2.47
CA THR A 41 -5.79 -4.31 -2.82
C THR A 41 -4.64 -3.69 -2.02
N SER A 42 -4.63 -2.37 -1.84
CA SER A 42 -3.59 -1.71 -1.03
C SER A 42 -3.69 -2.06 0.45
N LEU A 43 -4.89 -2.13 1.01
CA LEU A 43 -5.10 -2.52 2.41
C LEU A 43 -4.70 -3.98 2.65
N ALA A 44 -5.01 -4.88 1.72
CA ALA A 44 -4.55 -6.27 1.76
C ALA A 44 -3.02 -6.35 1.74
N ALA A 45 -2.36 -5.56 0.89
CA ALA A 45 -0.89 -5.51 0.85
C ALA A 45 -0.31 -4.97 2.18
N VAL A 46 -0.91 -3.95 2.79
CA VAL A 46 -0.49 -3.46 4.12
C VAL A 46 -0.61 -4.56 5.17
N ALA A 47 -1.72 -5.29 5.20
CA ALA A 47 -1.97 -6.36 6.17
C ALA A 47 -1.06 -7.59 5.97
N GLU A 48 -0.66 -7.89 4.74
CA GLU A 48 0.29 -8.96 4.45
C GLU A 48 1.72 -8.60 4.86
N TRP A 49 2.07 -7.31 4.87
CA TRP A 49 3.45 -6.85 5.12
C TRP A 49 3.70 -6.42 6.57
N SER A 50 2.64 -6.27 7.38
CA SER A 50 2.69 -5.99 8.82
C SER A 50 3.02 -7.25 9.62
#